data_AF-A0A139QDS0-F1
#
_entry.id   AF-A0A139QDS0-F1
#
_cell.length_a   1.000
_cell.length_b   1.000
_cell.length_c   1.000
_cell.angle_alpha   90.00
_cell.angle_beta   90.00
_cell.angle_gamma   90.00
#
_symmetry.space_group_name_H-M   'P 1'
#
loop_
_entity.id
_entity.type
_entity.pdbx_description
1 polymer ?
#
loop_
_entity_poly.entity_id
_entity_poly.type
_entity_poly.pdbx_seq_one_letter_code
_entity_poly.pdbx_strand_id
1 'polypeptide(L)'
;MYTSINGELCKIDKAYSGEIVILQNEFLKLNSVLGDTKLLPQRERIENPLPLLQTTVEPSKPQQREMLLDALLEISDSDPLLRYYVDSATHEIILSFLGKVQMEVTCALLQEKYHVEIEIKEPTVIYMERPLKKAEYTIHIEVPPNPFWASIGLSVAQLPLGSGVQYESSVSLGYLNQSFQNAVMEGIRYGCEQGLYGWNVTDCKICFKYGLYYSPVSTPADFRMLAPIVLEQVLKKAGTELLEPYLSFKIYAPQEYLSRAYNDAPKYCANIVDTQLKNNEVILSGEIPARCIQEYRSDLTFFTNGRSVCLTELKGYHVTTGEPVCQPRRPNSRIDKVRYMFNKIT
;
A
#
# COMPACT_ATOMS: atom_id res chain seq x y z
N MET A 1 11.13 -13.05 34.64
CA MET A 1 11.13 -13.69 33.31
C MET A 1 10.76 -15.16 33.49
N TYR A 2 10.39 -15.86 32.44
CA TYR A 2 10.14 -17.29 32.47
C TYR A 2 11.04 -17.99 31.46
N THR A 3 11.43 -19.21 31.74
CA THR A 3 12.08 -20.10 30.78
C THR A 3 11.28 -21.40 30.70
N SER A 4 11.31 -22.05 29.55
CA SER A 4 10.70 -23.37 29.37
C SER A 4 11.76 -24.43 29.61
N ILE A 5 11.66 -25.14 30.73
CA ILE A 5 12.52 -26.28 31.05
C ILE A 5 11.63 -27.52 31.03
N ASN A 6 11.89 -28.44 30.11
CA ASN A 6 11.12 -29.68 29.95
C ASN A 6 9.60 -29.48 29.77
N GLY A 7 9.19 -28.35 29.18
CA GLY A 7 7.78 -28.03 28.94
C GLY A 7 7.08 -27.34 30.10
N GLU A 8 7.74 -27.12 31.24
CA GLU A 8 7.22 -26.32 32.35
C GLU A 8 7.80 -24.91 32.36
N LEU A 9 6.94 -23.93 32.66
CA LEU A 9 7.33 -22.53 32.79
C LEU A 9 7.94 -22.27 34.16
N CYS A 10 9.26 -22.15 34.23
CA CYS A 10 9.98 -21.81 35.44
C CYS A 10 10.28 -20.31 35.51
N LYS A 11 10.00 -19.68 36.64
CA LYS A 11 10.32 -18.27 36.86
C LYS A 11 11.83 -18.10 37.09
N ILE A 12 12.44 -17.15 36.37
CA ILE A 12 13.85 -16.78 36.48
C ILE A 12 14.02 -15.26 36.61
N ASP A 13 15.04 -14.86 37.37
CA ASP A 13 15.32 -13.45 37.66
C ASP A 13 16.35 -12.83 36.71
N LYS A 14 17.20 -13.65 36.09
CA LYS A 14 18.26 -13.22 35.16
C LYS A 14 18.31 -14.15 33.96
N ALA A 15 18.66 -13.59 32.81
CA ALA A 15 18.92 -14.31 31.57
C ALA A 15 20.34 -13.97 31.08
N TYR A 16 21.05 -14.96 30.55
CA TYR A 16 22.40 -14.84 30.03
C TYR A 16 22.43 -14.85 28.50
N SER A 17 23.59 -14.50 27.93
CA SER A 17 23.79 -14.49 26.49
C SER A 17 23.50 -15.87 25.88
N GLY A 18 22.63 -15.91 24.86
CA GLY A 18 22.21 -17.14 24.17
C GLY A 18 20.96 -17.80 24.73
N GLU A 19 20.43 -17.35 25.87
CA GLU A 19 19.19 -17.91 26.44
C GLU A 19 17.94 -17.32 25.78
N ILE A 20 16.95 -18.17 25.52
CA ILE A 20 15.62 -17.77 25.06
C ILE A 20 14.70 -17.76 26.29
N VAL A 21 14.12 -16.60 26.57
CA VAL A 21 13.25 -16.39 27.75
C VAL A 21 11.95 -15.74 27.33
N ILE A 22 10.89 -16.06 28.07
CA ILE A 22 9.57 -15.44 27.93
C ILE A 22 9.51 -14.27 28.90
N LEU A 23 9.20 -13.10 28.38
CA LEU A 23 9.10 -11.86 29.14
C LEU A 23 7.66 -11.35 29.03
N GLN A 24 6.96 -11.27 30.16
CA GLN A 24 5.66 -10.62 30.21
C GLN A 24 5.84 -9.12 29.95
N ASN A 25 5.12 -8.60 28.97
CA ASN A 25 5.28 -7.23 28.54
C ASN A 25 3.98 -6.71 27.90
N GLU A 26 3.75 -5.41 28.06
CA GLU A 26 2.58 -4.69 27.52
C GLU A 26 2.93 -3.78 26.32
N PHE A 27 4.20 -3.45 26.08
CA PHE A 27 4.61 -2.37 25.15
C PHE A 27 5.52 -2.81 24.01
N LEU A 28 6.34 -3.84 24.18
CA LEU A 28 7.23 -4.33 23.12
C LEU A 28 6.43 -5.05 22.03
N LYS A 29 6.66 -4.64 20.78
CA LYS A 29 6.15 -5.32 19.59
C LYS A 29 7.08 -6.45 19.16
N LEU A 30 6.60 -7.34 18.29
CA LEU A 30 7.41 -8.39 17.68
C LEU A 30 8.68 -7.78 17.03
N ASN A 31 9.82 -8.44 17.16
CA ASN A 31 11.14 -7.99 16.68
C ASN A 31 11.69 -6.69 17.32
N SER A 32 11.12 -6.22 18.44
CA SER A 32 11.70 -5.10 19.20
C SER A 32 13.03 -5.50 19.83
N VAL A 33 14.03 -4.62 19.74
CA VAL A 33 15.34 -4.82 20.38
C VAL A 33 15.28 -4.28 21.81
N LEU A 34 15.66 -5.11 22.78
CA LEU A 34 15.79 -4.75 24.18
C LEU A 34 17.26 -4.47 24.52
N GLY A 35 17.54 -3.29 25.09
CA GLY A 35 18.88 -2.90 25.56
C GLY A 35 19.34 -1.53 25.05
N ASP A 36 20.65 -1.27 25.14
CA ASP A 36 21.24 -0.02 24.65
C ASP A 36 21.31 -0.02 23.11
N THR A 37 20.46 0.81 22.51
CA THR A 37 20.33 0.93 21.05
C THR A 37 21.57 1.49 20.36
N LYS A 38 22.52 2.10 21.09
CA LYS A 38 23.78 2.61 20.53
C LYS A 38 24.87 1.53 20.43
N LEU A 39 24.82 0.54 21.33
CA LEU A 39 25.82 -0.52 21.43
C LEU A 39 25.39 -1.80 20.71
N LEU A 40 24.08 -1.97 20.49
CA LEU A 40 23.53 -3.12 19.78
C LEU A 40 23.50 -2.87 18.27
N PRO A 41 24.02 -3.79 17.44
CA PRO A 41 23.86 -3.70 16.01
C PRO A 41 22.37 -3.75 15.67
N GLN A 42 21.81 -2.65 15.20
CA GLN A 42 20.47 -2.67 14.62
C GLN A 42 20.56 -3.47 13.32
N ARG A 43 19.81 -4.57 13.24
CA ARG A 43 19.50 -5.15 11.92
C ARG A 43 18.80 -4.08 11.10
N GLU A 44 19.17 -3.97 9.83
CA GLU A 44 18.46 -3.11 8.88
C GLU A 44 16.97 -3.41 8.98
N ARG A 45 16.24 -2.44 9.52
CA ARG A 45 14.80 -2.55 9.72
C ARG A 45 14.21 -2.31 8.34
N ILE A 46 13.46 -3.27 7.81
CA ILE A 46 12.58 -2.97 6.70
C ILE A 46 11.51 -2.05 7.29
N GLU A 47 11.67 -0.76 7.08
CA GLU A 47 10.69 0.23 7.51
C GLU A 47 9.38 -0.05 6.75
N ASN A 48 8.39 -0.55 7.48
CA ASN A 48 6.99 -0.64 7.04
C ASN A 48 6.79 -1.18 5.61
N PRO A 49 6.91 -2.51 5.39
CA PRO A 49 6.55 -3.10 4.11
C PRO A 49 5.16 -2.65 3.70
N LEU A 50 5.04 -2.09 2.49
CA LEU A 50 3.75 -1.77 1.93
C LEU A 50 3.01 -3.07 1.66
N PRO A 51 1.75 -3.20 2.09
CA PRO A 51 0.95 -4.38 1.75
C PRO A 51 0.81 -4.48 0.23
N LEU A 52 0.78 -5.70 -0.28
CA LEU A 52 0.77 -5.98 -1.72
C LEU A 52 -0.62 -6.34 -2.20
N LEU A 53 -1.40 -6.95 -1.31
CA LEU A 53 -2.73 -7.45 -1.56
C LEU A 53 -3.70 -6.77 -0.60
N GLN A 54 -4.94 -6.63 -1.04
CA GLN A 54 -6.05 -6.22 -0.20
C GLN A 54 -7.30 -7.03 -0.51
N THR A 55 -8.16 -7.18 0.49
CA THR A 55 -9.50 -7.75 0.34
C THR A 55 -10.50 -7.01 1.20
N THR A 56 -11.78 -7.11 0.84
CA THR A 56 -12.89 -6.68 1.70
C THR A 56 -13.27 -7.84 2.62
N VAL A 57 -13.43 -7.52 3.90
CA VAL A 57 -13.87 -8.46 4.94
C VAL A 57 -15.17 -7.95 5.54
N GLU A 58 -16.15 -8.84 5.64
CA GLU A 58 -17.44 -8.55 6.27
C GLU A 58 -17.79 -9.64 7.27
N PRO A 59 -18.36 -9.31 8.44
CA PRO A 59 -18.83 -10.34 9.36
C PRO A 59 -20.10 -10.99 8.78
N SER A 60 -20.21 -12.32 8.86
CA SER A 60 -21.43 -13.02 8.42
C SER A 60 -22.68 -12.56 9.18
N LYS A 61 -22.50 -12.07 10.41
CA LYS A 61 -23.55 -11.46 11.23
C LYS A 61 -23.24 -9.99 11.48
N PRO A 62 -24.13 -9.04 11.10
CA PRO A 62 -23.89 -7.61 11.32
C PRO A 62 -23.62 -7.22 12.77
N GLN A 63 -24.15 -7.98 13.74
CA GLN A 63 -23.93 -7.75 15.17
C GLN A 63 -22.47 -7.99 15.60
N GLN A 64 -21.71 -8.78 14.85
CA GLN A 64 -20.30 -9.10 15.16
C GLN A 64 -19.32 -8.07 14.58
N ARG A 65 -19.81 -7.00 13.96
CA ARG A 65 -18.94 -5.98 13.35
C ARG A 65 -17.99 -5.32 14.35
N GLU A 66 -18.47 -5.00 15.55
CA GLU A 66 -17.64 -4.39 16.60
C GLU A 66 -16.55 -5.37 17.05
N MET A 67 -16.92 -6.63 17.34
CA MET A 67 -15.98 -7.69 17.67
C MET A 67 -14.93 -7.92 16.57
N LEU A 68 -15.32 -7.84 15.31
CA LEU A 68 -14.40 -7.95 14.18
C LEU A 68 -13.38 -6.80 14.17
N LEU A 69 -13.82 -5.57 14.40
CA LEU A 69 -12.93 -4.40 14.42
C LEU A 69 -11.93 -4.48 15.57
N ASP A 70 -12.39 -4.91 16.76
CA ASP A 70 -11.52 -5.10 17.93
C ASP A 70 -10.50 -6.22 17.69
N ALA A 71 -10.93 -7.34 17.12
CA ALA A 71 -10.04 -8.45 16.79
C ALA A 71 -8.99 -8.06 15.73
N LEU A 72 -9.40 -7.34 14.67
CA LEU A 72 -8.48 -6.84 13.65
C LEU A 72 -7.48 -5.84 14.22
N LEU A 73 -7.89 -4.99 15.17
CA LEU A 73 -6.98 -4.09 15.88
C LEU A 73 -5.90 -4.88 16.61
N GLU A 74 -6.28 -5.85 17.44
CA GLU A 74 -5.33 -6.69 18.20
C GLU A 74 -4.37 -7.47 17.29
N ILE A 75 -4.88 -8.03 16.18
CA ILE A 75 -4.06 -8.76 15.21
C ILE A 75 -3.09 -7.79 14.50
N SER A 76 -3.55 -6.62 14.07
CA SER A 76 -2.70 -5.63 13.39
C SER A 76 -1.61 -5.03 14.30
N ASP A 77 -1.88 -4.92 15.60
CA ASP A 77 -0.86 -4.50 16.56
C ASP A 77 0.22 -5.57 16.78
N SER A 78 -0.16 -6.84 16.63
CA SER A 78 0.73 -8.00 16.75
C SER A 78 1.56 -8.23 15.48
N ASP A 79 0.97 -8.04 14.30
CA ASP A 79 1.62 -8.17 12.99
C ASP A 79 1.59 -6.83 12.23
N PRO A 80 2.68 -6.03 12.27
CA PRO A 80 2.76 -4.74 11.58
C PRO A 80 2.61 -4.79 10.05
N LEU A 81 2.71 -5.97 9.45
CA LEU A 81 2.56 -6.21 8.01
C LEU A 81 1.10 -6.39 7.60
N LEU A 82 0.23 -6.64 8.57
CA LEU A 82 -1.20 -6.65 8.41
C LEU A 82 -1.75 -5.26 8.73
N ARG A 83 -2.49 -4.67 7.80
CA ARG A 83 -3.16 -3.39 8.01
C ARG A 83 -4.61 -3.52 7.70
N TYR A 84 -5.46 -2.83 8.44
CA TYR A 84 -6.85 -2.68 8.08
C TYR A 84 -7.26 -1.22 8.14
N TYR A 85 -8.27 -0.88 7.37
CA TYR A 85 -8.93 0.41 7.46
C TYR A 85 -10.41 0.24 7.12
N VAL A 86 -11.23 1.14 7.64
CA VAL A 86 -12.65 1.21 7.29
C VAL A 86 -12.81 2.30 6.25
N ASP A 87 -13.37 1.95 5.10
CA ASP A 87 -13.68 2.96 4.09
C ASP A 87 -14.80 3.86 4.62
N SER A 88 -14.55 5.17 4.71
CA SER A 88 -15.51 6.12 5.26
C SER A 88 -16.77 6.27 4.40
N ALA A 89 -16.71 5.89 3.12
CA ALA A 89 -17.75 6.13 2.15
C ALA A 89 -18.61 4.87 1.92
N THR A 90 -18.00 3.69 1.85
CA THR A 90 -18.74 2.41 1.71
C THR A 90 -19.01 1.72 3.04
N HIS A 91 -18.33 2.13 4.12
CA HIS A 91 -18.30 1.44 5.42
C HIS A 91 -17.80 -0.01 5.34
N GLU A 92 -17.20 -0.41 4.22
CA GLU A 92 -16.55 -1.71 4.07
C GLU A 92 -15.25 -1.73 4.90
N ILE A 93 -14.90 -2.90 5.43
CA ILE A 93 -13.65 -3.11 6.14
C ILE A 93 -12.66 -3.70 5.13
N ILE A 94 -11.56 -3.01 4.90
CA ILE A 94 -10.53 -3.42 3.95
C ILE A 94 -9.33 -3.92 4.73
N LEU A 95 -8.91 -5.15 4.45
CA LEU A 95 -7.76 -5.81 5.04
C LEU A 95 -6.65 -5.90 4.00
N SER A 96 -5.47 -5.40 4.33
CA SER A 96 -4.28 -5.37 3.48
C SER A 96 -3.17 -6.23 4.09
N PHE A 97 -2.52 -7.03 3.24
CA PHE A 97 -1.56 -8.06 3.66
C PHE A 97 -0.48 -8.28 2.58
N LEU A 98 0.57 -9.03 2.93
CA LEU A 98 1.68 -9.33 2.02
C LEU A 98 1.42 -10.56 1.14
N GLY A 99 0.69 -11.55 1.63
CA GLY A 99 0.46 -12.79 0.89
C GLY A 99 -0.77 -13.56 1.34
N LYS A 100 -1.28 -14.43 0.46
CA LYS A 100 -2.52 -15.20 0.71
C LYS A 100 -2.44 -16.09 1.95
N VAL A 101 -1.27 -16.66 2.26
CA VAL A 101 -1.06 -17.45 3.48
C VAL A 101 -1.32 -16.62 4.75
N GLN A 102 -0.84 -15.37 4.78
CA GLN A 102 -1.10 -14.45 5.90
C GLN A 102 -2.59 -14.15 6.05
N MET A 103 -3.30 -13.98 4.93
CA MET A 103 -4.76 -13.84 4.91
C MET A 103 -5.44 -15.08 5.49
N GLU A 104 -5.14 -16.29 5.00
CA GLU A 104 -5.74 -17.54 5.47
C GLU A 104 -5.52 -17.78 6.97
N VAL A 105 -4.30 -17.52 7.47
CA VAL A 105 -3.98 -17.59 8.90
C VAL A 105 -4.80 -16.57 9.69
N THR A 106 -4.92 -15.34 9.20
CA THR A 106 -5.74 -14.29 9.86
C THR A 106 -7.20 -14.72 9.94
N CYS A 107 -7.73 -15.35 8.90
CA CYS A 107 -9.12 -15.86 8.88
C CYS A 107 -9.33 -16.95 9.92
N ALA A 108 -8.41 -17.92 9.97
CA ALA A 108 -8.47 -19.01 10.95
C ALA A 108 -8.40 -18.45 12.38
N LEU A 109 -7.52 -17.47 12.63
CA LEU A 109 -7.42 -16.81 13.95
C LEU A 109 -8.72 -16.10 14.34
N LEU A 110 -9.36 -15.39 13.42
CA LEU A 110 -10.64 -14.71 13.67
C LEU A 110 -11.74 -15.70 14.06
N GLN A 111 -11.79 -16.87 13.42
CA GLN A 111 -12.77 -17.91 13.71
C GLN A 111 -12.46 -18.68 15.00
N GLU A 112 -11.22 -19.10 15.20
CA GLU A 112 -10.81 -19.98 16.31
C GLU A 112 -10.67 -19.23 17.64
N LYS A 113 -10.02 -18.05 17.63
CA LYS A 113 -9.72 -17.29 18.85
C LYS A 113 -10.83 -16.30 19.20
N TYR A 114 -11.39 -15.62 18.20
CA TYR A 114 -12.34 -14.53 18.43
C TYR A 114 -13.80 -14.94 18.14
N HIS A 115 -14.03 -16.14 17.61
CA HIS A 115 -15.37 -16.67 17.29
C HIS A 115 -16.17 -15.75 16.35
N VAL A 116 -15.46 -15.07 15.44
CA VAL A 116 -16.07 -14.22 14.41
C VAL A 116 -16.07 -14.97 13.08
N GLU A 117 -17.27 -15.22 12.56
CA GLU A 117 -17.44 -15.74 11.20
C GLU A 117 -17.38 -14.57 10.21
N ILE A 118 -16.54 -14.71 9.18
CA ILE A 118 -16.28 -13.66 8.20
C ILE A 118 -16.47 -14.19 6.78
N GLU A 119 -16.93 -13.30 5.91
CA GLU A 119 -16.96 -13.47 4.46
C GLU A 119 -15.92 -12.55 3.83
N ILE A 120 -15.18 -13.09 2.86
CA ILE A 120 -14.04 -12.42 2.25
C ILE A 120 -14.17 -12.47 0.74
N LYS A 121 -13.93 -11.33 0.08
CA LYS A 121 -13.90 -11.23 -1.39
C LYS A 121 -12.56 -11.73 -1.94
N GLU A 122 -12.49 -11.96 -3.24
CA GLU A 122 -11.22 -12.33 -3.86
C GLU A 122 -10.15 -11.24 -3.63
N PRO A 123 -8.92 -11.62 -3.25
CA PRO A 123 -7.88 -10.66 -2.96
C PRO A 123 -7.41 -9.98 -4.25
N THR A 124 -7.24 -8.67 -4.18
CA THR A 124 -6.79 -7.83 -5.29
C THR A 124 -5.41 -7.26 -5.01
N VAL A 125 -4.61 -7.06 -6.05
CA VAL A 125 -3.31 -6.38 -5.93
C VAL A 125 -3.52 -4.89 -5.74
N ILE A 126 -2.72 -4.28 -4.86
CA ILE A 126 -2.70 -2.83 -4.67
C ILE A 126 -1.80 -2.21 -5.74
N TYR A 127 -2.41 -1.52 -6.70
CA TYR A 127 -1.68 -0.75 -7.71
C TYR A 127 -1.40 0.67 -7.23
N MET A 128 -0.51 1.36 -7.94
CA MET A 128 -0.28 2.79 -7.79
C MET A 128 -0.35 3.48 -9.16
N GLU A 129 -0.54 4.80 -9.17
CA GLU A 129 -0.56 5.61 -10.38
C GLU A 129 0.63 6.56 -10.41
N ARG A 130 1.19 6.77 -11.59
CA ARG A 130 2.28 7.73 -11.81
C ARG A 130 1.97 8.61 -13.03
N PRO A 131 2.21 9.93 -12.96
CA PRO A 131 2.03 10.80 -14.11
C PRO A 131 3.09 10.51 -15.19
N LEU A 132 2.67 10.55 -16.45
CA LEU A 132 3.53 10.26 -17.60
C LEU A 132 4.37 11.46 -18.05
N LYS A 133 3.77 12.66 -18.04
CA LYS A 133 4.38 13.87 -18.58
C LYS A 133 4.24 15.03 -17.59
N LYS A 134 5.08 16.05 -17.78
CA LYS A 134 4.88 17.32 -17.07
C LYS A 134 3.61 18.00 -17.59
N ALA A 135 2.72 18.37 -16.68
CA ALA A 135 1.52 19.13 -17.01
C ALA A 135 1.23 20.19 -15.95
N GLU A 136 0.54 21.24 -16.39
CA GLU A 136 0.11 22.35 -15.54
C GLU A 136 -1.35 22.68 -15.86
N TYR A 137 -2.12 22.99 -14.82
CA TYR A 137 -3.52 23.37 -14.93
C TYR A 137 -3.86 24.34 -13.80
N THR A 138 -4.66 25.35 -14.13
CA THR A 138 -5.12 26.37 -13.19
C THR A 138 -6.62 26.50 -13.28
N ILE A 139 -7.28 26.46 -12.12
CA ILE A 139 -8.69 26.79 -11.99
C ILE A 139 -8.76 28.18 -11.35
N HIS A 140 -9.47 29.09 -12.02
CA HIS A 140 -9.65 30.46 -11.56
C HIS A 140 -10.95 30.62 -10.78
N ILE A 141 -10.93 31.49 -9.78
CA ILE A 141 -12.09 31.99 -9.04
C ILE A 141 -13.04 32.71 -10.02
N GLU A 142 -14.35 32.66 -9.78
CA GLU A 142 -15.39 33.29 -10.62
C GLU A 142 -15.48 32.78 -12.07
N VAL A 143 -14.68 31.79 -12.46
CA VAL A 143 -14.77 31.13 -13.77
C VAL A 143 -15.53 29.82 -13.61
N PRO A 144 -16.75 29.69 -14.18
CA PRO A 144 -17.48 28.44 -14.19
C PRO A 144 -16.62 27.30 -14.78
N PRO A 145 -16.65 26.09 -14.21
CA PRO A 145 -17.60 25.58 -13.23
C PRO A 145 -17.14 25.69 -11.76
N ASN A 146 -16.10 26.48 -11.46
CA ASN A 146 -15.56 26.59 -10.10
C ASN A 146 -16.57 27.25 -9.14
N PRO A 147 -17.08 26.55 -8.10
CA PRO A 147 -18.01 27.12 -7.14
C PRO A 147 -17.30 27.73 -5.92
N PHE A 148 -15.97 27.57 -5.81
CA PHE A 148 -15.21 27.96 -4.63
C PHE A 148 -14.61 29.35 -4.80
N TRP A 149 -14.52 30.09 -3.70
CA TRP A 149 -13.82 31.37 -3.65
C TRP A 149 -12.30 31.16 -3.56
N ALA A 150 -11.71 30.42 -4.49
CA ALA A 150 -10.28 30.18 -4.56
C ALA A 150 -9.85 29.96 -6.01
N SER A 151 -8.64 30.40 -6.35
CA SER A 151 -7.92 29.91 -7.54
C SER A 151 -6.73 29.10 -7.12
N ILE A 152 -6.47 27.99 -7.81
CA ILE A 152 -5.31 27.13 -7.58
C ILE A 152 -4.74 26.73 -8.94
N GLY A 153 -3.43 26.93 -9.11
CA GLY A 153 -2.63 26.42 -10.20
C GLY A 153 -1.59 25.43 -9.70
N LEU A 154 -1.64 24.21 -10.23
CA LEU A 154 -0.71 23.13 -9.91
C LEU A 154 0.09 22.73 -11.15
N SER A 155 1.35 22.36 -10.93
CA SER A 155 2.16 21.66 -11.92
C SER A 155 2.56 20.29 -11.36
N VAL A 156 2.41 19.24 -12.16
CA VAL A 156 2.87 17.89 -11.82
C VAL A 156 3.97 17.50 -12.80
N ALA A 157 5.04 16.90 -12.28
CA ALA A 157 6.11 16.30 -13.06
C ALA A 157 6.40 14.88 -12.57
N GLN A 158 6.80 14.00 -13.48
CA GLN A 158 7.21 12.65 -13.18
C GLN A 158 8.56 12.63 -12.43
N LEU A 159 8.69 11.77 -11.43
CA LEU A 159 9.95 11.46 -10.73
C LEU A 159 10.39 10.02 -10.99
N PRO A 160 11.67 9.66 -10.75
CA PRO A 160 12.12 8.27 -10.80
C PRO A 160 11.28 7.34 -9.92
N LEU A 161 11.22 6.05 -10.27
CA LEU A 161 10.47 5.06 -9.50
C LEU A 161 11.00 4.97 -8.06
N GLY A 162 10.09 4.88 -7.09
CA GLY A 162 10.41 4.84 -5.66
C GLY A 162 10.74 6.21 -5.03
N SER A 163 10.55 7.31 -5.76
CA SER A 163 10.74 8.68 -5.22
C SER A 163 9.59 9.13 -4.31
N GLY A 164 8.43 8.47 -4.41
CA GLY A 164 7.23 8.86 -3.69
C GLY A 164 6.64 10.19 -4.17
N VAL A 165 5.76 10.77 -3.36
CA VAL A 165 5.15 12.08 -3.64
C VAL A 165 5.96 13.19 -3.01
N GLN A 166 6.47 14.10 -3.83
CA GLN A 166 7.17 15.30 -3.40
C GLN A 166 6.30 16.53 -3.61
N TYR A 167 6.14 17.36 -2.58
CA TYR A 167 5.36 18.60 -2.64
C TYR A 167 6.28 19.81 -2.50
N GLU A 168 6.06 20.82 -3.33
CA GLU A 168 6.74 22.12 -3.26
C GLU A 168 5.73 23.26 -3.42
N SER A 169 5.90 24.36 -2.68
CA SER A 169 5.13 25.59 -2.90
C SER A 169 6.03 26.67 -3.50
N SER A 170 5.67 27.19 -4.66
CA SER A 170 6.30 28.38 -5.26
C SER A 170 5.59 29.68 -4.86
N VAL A 171 4.49 29.59 -4.10
CA VAL A 171 3.73 30.75 -3.63
C VAL A 171 4.32 31.29 -2.33
N SER A 172 4.68 32.58 -2.31
CA SER A 172 5.27 33.21 -1.13
C SER A 172 4.31 33.22 0.06
N LEU A 173 4.84 32.92 1.25
CA LEU A 173 4.10 33.00 2.53
C LEU A 173 3.57 34.40 2.83
N GLY A 174 4.22 35.44 2.31
CA GLY A 174 3.77 36.82 2.45
C GLY A 174 2.56 37.16 1.58
N TYR A 175 2.35 36.41 0.49
CA TYR A 175 1.22 36.60 -0.42
C TYR A 175 0.01 35.75 -0.01
N LEU A 176 0.24 34.47 0.28
CA LEU A 176 -0.79 33.55 0.75
C LEU A 176 -0.32 32.92 2.06
N ASN A 177 -1.08 33.12 3.13
CA ASN A 177 -0.68 32.70 4.47
C ASN A 177 -0.47 31.18 4.57
N GLN A 178 0.24 30.76 5.63
CA GLN A 178 0.54 29.35 5.87
C GLN A 178 -0.72 28.46 6.00
N SER A 179 -1.82 28.96 6.60
CA SER A 179 -3.04 28.16 6.78
C SER A 179 -3.70 27.78 5.44
N PHE A 180 -3.69 28.67 4.46
CA PHE A 180 -4.17 28.38 3.10
C PHE A 180 -3.23 27.40 2.39
N GLN A 181 -1.92 27.58 2.50
CA GLN A 181 -0.94 26.67 1.88
C GLN A 181 -1.01 25.25 2.47
N ASN A 182 -1.21 25.15 3.79
CA ASN A 182 -1.44 23.87 4.46
C ASN A 182 -2.74 23.21 3.98
N ALA A 183 -3.80 23.98 3.80
CA ALA A 183 -5.05 23.46 3.26
C ALA A 183 -4.91 22.93 1.82
N VAL A 184 -4.12 23.60 0.97
CA VAL A 184 -3.78 23.09 -0.38
C VAL A 184 -3.00 21.78 -0.28
N MET A 185 -1.98 21.71 0.58
CA MET A 185 -1.21 20.49 0.80
C MET A 185 -2.06 19.33 1.30
N GLU A 186 -2.97 19.57 2.25
CA GLU A 186 -3.93 18.56 2.73
C GLU A 186 -4.86 18.09 1.59
N GLY A 187 -5.38 19.01 0.79
CA GLY A 187 -6.21 18.67 -0.36
C GLY A 187 -5.46 17.90 -1.45
N ILE A 188 -4.18 18.21 -1.68
CA ILE A 188 -3.31 17.44 -2.58
C ILE A 188 -3.07 16.04 -2.04
N ARG A 189 -2.76 15.89 -0.74
CA ARG A 189 -2.57 14.58 -0.11
C ARG A 189 -3.82 13.71 -0.27
N TYR A 190 -5.00 14.27 -0.01
CA TYR A 190 -6.27 13.60 -0.25
C TYR A 190 -6.46 13.24 -1.73
N GLY A 191 -6.13 14.15 -2.66
CA GLY A 191 -6.20 13.86 -4.10
C GLY A 191 -5.22 12.78 -4.56
N CYS A 192 -4.06 12.65 -3.91
CA CYS A 192 -3.09 11.58 -4.17
C CYS A 192 -3.55 10.20 -3.68
N GLU A 193 -4.57 10.11 -2.81
CA GLU A 193 -5.13 8.80 -2.45
C GLU A 193 -5.89 8.17 -3.63
N GLN A 194 -6.38 8.96 -4.59
CA GLN A 194 -7.16 8.45 -5.73
C GLN A 194 -6.83 9.18 -7.04
N GLY A 195 -6.00 8.54 -7.85
CA GLY A 195 -5.67 8.94 -9.21
C GLY A 195 -6.83 8.75 -10.20
N LEU A 196 -6.53 8.73 -11.49
CA LEU A 196 -7.52 8.61 -12.56
C LEU A 196 -8.15 7.22 -12.62
N TYR A 197 -7.36 6.20 -12.31
CA TYR A 197 -7.78 4.80 -12.23
C TYR A 197 -8.23 4.39 -10.81
N GLY A 198 -8.24 5.34 -9.86
CA GLY A 198 -8.74 5.15 -8.50
C GLY A 198 -7.70 4.68 -7.50
N TRP A 199 -6.43 4.56 -7.91
CA TRP A 199 -5.32 4.10 -7.06
C TRP A 199 -4.47 5.25 -6.52
N ASN A 200 -3.68 4.98 -5.49
CA ASN A 200 -2.79 5.99 -4.91
C ASN A 200 -1.76 6.48 -5.94
N VAL A 201 -1.61 7.80 -6.04
CA VAL A 201 -0.62 8.46 -6.91
C VAL A 201 0.74 8.50 -6.20
N THR A 202 1.81 8.14 -6.91
CA THR A 202 3.19 8.11 -6.43
C THR A 202 4.17 8.66 -7.47
N ASP A 203 5.46 8.71 -7.11
CA ASP A 203 6.60 9.02 -7.97
C ASP A 203 6.42 10.29 -8.80
N CYS A 204 6.01 11.36 -8.13
CA CYS A 204 5.74 12.64 -8.76
C CYS A 204 6.09 13.83 -7.88
N LYS A 205 6.42 14.93 -8.56
CA LYS A 205 6.64 16.24 -7.94
C LYS A 205 5.45 17.13 -8.25
N ILE A 206 4.73 17.53 -7.20
CA ILE A 206 3.58 18.43 -7.27
C ILE A 206 4.02 19.80 -6.76
N CYS A 207 3.97 20.80 -7.63
CA CYS A 207 4.28 22.18 -7.25
C CYS A 207 3.02 23.04 -7.23
N PHE A 208 2.77 23.73 -6.12
CA PHE A 208 1.77 24.78 -6.01
C PHE A 208 2.34 26.09 -6.60
N LYS A 209 1.91 26.43 -7.82
CA LYS A 209 2.49 27.51 -8.62
C LYS A 209 1.74 28.83 -8.48
N TYR A 210 0.42 28.76 -8.34
CA TYR A 210 -0.43 29.93 -8.36
C TYR A 210 -1.58 29.74 -7.37
N GLY A 211 -1.86 30.78 -6.59
CA GLY A 211 -3.03 30.86 -5.73
C GLY A 211 -3.63 32.24 -5.83
N LEU A 212 -4.95 32.37 -5.73
CA LEU A 212 -5.63 33.66 -5.59
C LEU A 212 -6.80 33.50 -4.63
N TYR A 213 -6.99 34.48 -3.77
CA TYR A 213 -8.07 34.54 -2.79
C TYR A 213 -8.64 35.96 -2.73
N TYR A 214 -9.90 36.09 -2.33
CA TYR A 214 -10.57 37.34 -2.04
C TYR A 214 -10.95 37.40 -0.56
N SER A 215 -10.46 38.42 0.13
CA SER A 215 -10.90 38.70 1.50
C SER A 215 -12.24 39.46 1.46
N PRO A 216 -13.23 39.11 2.30
CA PRO A 216 -13.20 38.11 3.38
C PRO A 216 -13.79 36.74 3.00
N VAL A 217 -14.20 36.54 1.75
CA VAL A 217 -15.03 35.39 1.34
C VAL A 217 -14.25 34.08 1.18
N SER A 218 -12.96 34.15 0.84
CA SER A 218 -12.12 32.97 0.67
C SER A 218 -11.70 32.37 2.00
N THR A 219 -11.92 31.06 2.14
CA THR A 219 -11.55 30.30 3.34
C THR A 219 -10.51 29.21 3.01
N PRO A 220 -9.71 28.76 3.98
CA PRO A 220 -8.83 27.61 3.77
C PRO A 220 -9.59 26.35 3.33
N ALA A 221 -10.86 26.20 3.71
CA ALA A 221 -11.70 25.09 3.26
C ALA A 221 -11.92 25.08 1.75
N ASP A 222 -12.06 26.24 1.11
CA ASP A 222 -12.19 26.37 -0.34
C ASP A 222 -10.96 25.82 -1.05
N PHE A 223 -9.76 26.15 -0.56
CA PHE A 223 -8.50 25.65 -1.09
C PHE A 223 -8.35 24.13 -0.90
N ARG A 224 -8.74 23.61 0.27
CA ARG A 224 -8.70 22.17 0.57
C ARG A 224 -9.60 21.37 -0.37
N MET A 225 -10.78 21.88 -0.69
CA MET A 225 -11.74 21.20 -1.57
C MET A 225 -11.39 21.35 -3.05
N LEU A 226 -10.83 22.49 -3.47
CA LEU A 226 -10.47 22.74 -4.86
C LEU A 226 -9.18 22.01 -5.27
N ALA A 227 -8.18 21.90 -4.38
CA ALA A 227 -6.89 21.27 -4.66
C ALA A 227 -6.97 19.85 -5.30
N PRO A 228 -7.75 18.88 -4.78
CA PRO A 228 -7.85 17.55 -5.39
C PRO A 228 -8.49 17.59 -6.78
N ILE A 229 -9.37 18.55 -7.05
CA ILE A 229 -10.01 18.73 -8.37
C ILE A 229 -9.00 19.25 -9.38
N VAL A 230 -8.20 20.25 -8.99
CA VAL A 230 -7.11 20.76 -9.85
C VAL A 230 -6.11 19.65 -10.13
N LEU A 231 -5.71 18.87 -9.11
CA LEU A 231 -4.79 17.76 -9.26
C LEU A 231 -5.32 16.74 -10.27
N GLU A 232 -6.59 16.37 -10.20
CA GLU A 232 -7.23 15.47 -11.17
C GLU A 232 -7.15 16.01 -12.60
N GLN A 233 -7.41 17.31 -12.81
CA GLN A 233 -7.30 17.91 -14.15
C GLN A 233 -5.85 17.94 -14.66
N VAL A 234 -4.89 18.19 -13.76
CA VAL A 234 -3.47 18.09 -14.12
C VAL A 234 -3.09 16.66 -14.49
N LEU A 235 -3.53 15.66 -13.72
CA LEU A 235 -3.25 14.25 -13.99
C LEU A 235 -3.88 13.80 -15.32
N LYS A 236 -5.12 14.22 -15.62
CA LYS A 236 -5.76 13.95 -16.93
C LYS A 236 -4.92 14.50 -18.08
N LYS A 237 -4.41 15.72 -17.93
CA LYS A 237 -3.57 16.37 -18.93
C LYS A 237 -2.17 15.74 -19.03
N ALA A 238 -1.61 15.29 -17.92
CA ALA A 238 -0.32 14.58 -17.88
C ALA A 238 -0.41 13.18 -18.50
N GLY A 239 -1.59 12.54 -18.39
CA GLY A 239 -1.74 11.10 -18.50
C GLY A 239 -1.18 10.39 -17.27
N THR A 240 -1.72 9.23 -16.92
CA THR A 240 -1.21 8.37 -15.86
C THR A 240 -0.91 6.97 -16.37
N GLU A 241 0.10 6.33 -15.78
CA GLU A 241 0.41 4.91 -15.94
C GLU A 241 0.18 4.20 -14.61
N LEU A 242 -0.22 2.93 -14.68
CA LEU A 242 -0.32 2.09 -13.49
C LEU A 242 1.02 1.43 -13.19
N LEU A 243 1.30 1.34 -11.91
CA LEU A 243 2.40 0.60 -11.35
C LEU A 243 1.85 -0.60 -10.59
N GLU A 244 2.39 -1.77 -10.87
CA GLU A 244 2.12 -2.99 -10.12
C GLU A 244 3.35 -3.37 -9.27
N PRO A 245 3.14 -3.95 -8.07
CA PRO A 245 4.24 -4.42 -7.24
C PRO A 245 4.91 -5.65 -7.87
N TYR A 246 6.24 -5.61 -7.94
CA TYR A 246 7.08 -6.71 -8.37
C TYR A 246 7.83 -7.31 -7.18
N LEU A 247 7.84 -8.64 -7.18
CA LEU A 247 8.52 -9.46 -6.19
C LEU A 247 9.81 -10.00 -6.77
N SER A 248 10.88 -9.95 -5.98
CA SER A 248 12.03 -10.81 -6.18
C SER A 248 11.67 -12.20 -5.66
N PHE A 249 11.81 -13.23 -6.49
CA PHE A 249 11.57 -14.61 -6.08
C PHE A 249 12.87 -15.43 -6.08
N LYS A 250 12.91 -16.43 -5.19
CA LYS A 250 13.92 -17.50 -5.17
C LYS A 250 13.20 -18.83 -5.04
N ILE A 251 13.32 -19.65 -6.07
CA ILE A 251 12.73 -20.99 -6.12
C ILE A 251 13.84 -22.01 -5.92
N TYR A 252 13.64 -22.88 -4.94
CA TYR A 252 14.43 -24.08 -4.70
C TYR A 252 13.63 -25.27 -5.21
N ALA A 253 14.18 -26.03 -6.14
CA ALA A 253 13.53 -27.22 -6.67
C ALA A 253 14.55 -28.30 -7.03
N PRO A 254 14.16 -29.59 -7.09
CA PRO A 254 15.01 -30.63 -7.67
C PRO A 254 15.38 -30.32 -9.12
N GLN A 255 16.62 -30.64 -9.51
CA GLN A 255 17.16 -30.32 -10.85
C GLN A 255 16.31 -30.86 -12.01
N GLU A 256 15.63 -31.99 -11.83
CA GLU A 256 14.75 -32.62 -12.82
C GLU A 256 13.58 -31.71 -13.27
N TYR A 257 13.19 -30.73 -12.45
CA TYR A 257 12.11 -29.79 -12.75
C TYR A 257 12.57 -28.45 -13.29
N LEU A 258 13.89 -28.23 -13.43
CA LEU A 258 14.46 -26.96 -13.90
C LEU A 258 13.84 -26.52 -15.22
N SER A 259 13.83 -27.39 -16.22
CA SER A 259 13.33 -27.07 -17.56
C SER A 259 11.86 -26.65 -17.54
N ARG A 260 11.04 -27.29 -16.70
CA ARG A 260 9.63 -26.94 -16.57
C ARG A 260 9.46 -25.60 -15.86
N ALA A 261 10.12 -25.40 -14.73
CA ALA A 261 10.05 -24.14 -13.98
C ALA A 261 10.51 -22.94 -14.84
N TYR A 262 11.57 -23.13 -15.62
CA TYR A 262 12.09 -22.12 -16.55
C TYR A 262 11.10 -21.79 -17.67
N ASN A 263 10.44 -22.80 -18.25
CA ASN A 263 9.46 -22.62 -19.33
C ASN A 263 8.12 -22.03 -18.84
N ASP A 264 7.74 -22.27 -17.59
CA ASP A 264 6.50 -21.74 -17.01
C ASP A 264 6.67 -20.29 -16.53
N ALA A 265 7.89 -19.84 -16.18
CA ALA A 265 8.13 -18.50 -15.68
C ALA A 265 7.58 -17.38 -16.61
N PRO A 266 7.81 -17.39 -17.94
CA PRO A 266 7.25 -16.37 -18.83
C PRO A 266 5.72 -16.37 -18.91
N LYS A 267 5.06 -17.51 -18.68
CA LYS A 267 3.59 -17.59 -18.65
C LYS A 267 3.00 -16.77 -17.51
N TYR A 268 3.74 -16.68 -16.41
CA TYR A 268 3.41 -15.89 -15.22
C TYR A 268 4.06 -14.50 -15.23
N CYS A 269 4.50 -14.02 -16.40
CA CYS A 269 5.19 -12.75 -16.58
C CYS A 269 6.47 -12.63 -15.72
N ALA A 270 7.07 -13.75 -15.34
CA ALA A 270 8.26 -13.79 -14.52
C ALA A 270 9.52 -13.73 -15.38
N ASN A 271 10.48 -12.90 -14.97
CA ASN A 271 11.78 -12.75 -15.61
C ASN A 271 12.84 -13.43 -14.74
N ILE A 272 13.53 -14.42 -15.29
CA ILE A 272 14.62 -15.11 -14.58
C ILE A 272 15.89 -14.30 -14.75
N VAL A 273 16.55 -14.01 -13.63
CA VAL A 273 17.78 -13.21 -13.55
C VAL A 273 18.99 -14.12 -13.39
N ASP A 274 18.89 -15.15 -12.54
CA ASP A 274 20.01 -16.04 -12.24
C ASP A 274 19.52 -17.48 -12.01
N THR A 275 20.39 -18.44 -12.31
CA THR A 275 20.15 -19.87 -12.11
C THR A 275 21.40 -20.51 -11.53
N GLN A 276 21.28 -21.05 -10.32
CA GLN A 276 22.40 -21.70 -9.63
C GLN A 276 22.08 -23.18 -9.39
N LEU A 277 23.03 -24.05 -9.69
CA LEU A 277 22.95 -25.47 -9.36
C LEU A 277 23.75 -25.72 -8.09
N LYS A 278 23.09 -26.28 -7.07
CA LYS A 278 23.71 -26.61 -5.79
C LYS A 278 23.38 -28.06 -5.45
N ASN A 279 24.37 -28.93 -5.60
CA ASN A 279 24.20 -30.38 -5.44
C ASN A 279 23.11 -30.93 -6.38
N ASN A 280 22.01 -31.47 -5.84
CA ASN A 280 20.86 -31.97 -6.58
C ASN A 280 19.69 -30.96 -6.68
N GLU A 281 19.87 -29.75 -6.18
CA GLU A 281 18.87 -28.68 -6.22
C GLU A 281 19.28 -27.59 -7.20
N VAL A 282 18.27 -26.97 -7.79
CA VAL A 282 18.41 -25.75 -8.57
C VAL A 282 17.76 -24.60 -7.82
N ILE A 283 18.44 -23.46 -7.83
CA ILE A 283 17.98 -22.20 -7.29
C ILE A 283 17.73 -21.26 -8.48
N LEU A 284 16.47 -20.97 -8.74
CA LEU A 284 16.04 -20.00 -9.75
C LEU A 284 15.73 -18.69 -9.07
N SER A 285 16.42 -17.62 -9.47
CA SER A 285 16.18 -16.28 -8.95
C SER A 285 15.68 -15.37 -10.05
N GLY A 286 14.68 -14.54 -9.74
CA GLY A 286 14.08 -13.66 -10.73
C GLY A 286 13.10 -12.66 -10.15
N GLU A 287 12.34 -12.05 -11.04
CA GLU A 287 11.33 -11.05 -10.74
C GLU A 287 9.97 -11.48 -11.28
N ILE A 288 8.91 -11.22 -10.54
CA ILE A 288 7.55 -11.62 -10.91
C ILE A 288 6.52 -10.62 -10.39
N PRO A 289 5.48 -10.29 -11.16
CA PRO A 289 4.36 -9.49 -10.66
C PRO A 289 3.66 -10.16 -9.48
N ALA A 290 3.27 -9.38 -8.47
CA ALA A 290 2.55 -9.91 -7.30
C ALA A 290 1.18 -10.54 -7.66
N ARG A 291 0.58 -10.17 -8.80
CA ARG A 291 -0.67 -10.78 -9.29
C ARG A 291 -0.51 -12.25 -9.70
N CYS A 292 0.66 -12.66 -10.19
CA CYS A 292 0.89 -13.99 -10.79
C CYS A 292 1.60 -14.98 -9.85
N ILE A 293 2.26 -14.48 -8.80
CA ILE A 293 3.08 -15.32 -7.92
C ILE A 293 2.32 -16.44 -7.23
N GLN A 294 1.04 -16.22 -6.91
CA GLN A 294 0.26 -17.21 -6.15
C GLN A 294 -0.12 -18.42 -7.01
N GLU A 295 -0.52 -18.17 -8.26
CA GLU A 295 -0.79 -19.22 -9.24
C GLU A 295 0.50 -19.98 -9.54
N TYR A 296 1.61 -19.26 -9.74
CA TYR A 296 2.89 -19.90 -9.98
C TYR A 296 3.35 -20.77 -8.80
N ARG A 297 3.16 -20.34 -7.55
CA ARG A 297 3.45 -21.15 -6.35
C ARG A 297 2.62 -22.43 -6.28
N SER A 298 1.33 -22.33 -6.61
CA SER A 298 0.43 -23.49 -6.62
C SER A 298 0.86 -24.51 -7.66
N ASP A 299 1.13 -24.06 -8.89
CA ASP A 299 1.61 -24.91 -9.98
C ASP A 299 2.95 -25.54 -9.68
N LEU A 300 3.90 -24.73 -9.17
CA LEU A 300 5.22 -25.17 -8.74
C LEU A 300 5.12 -26.29 -7.71
N THR A 301 4.28 -26.11 -6.69
CA THR A 301 4.03 -27.14 -5.67
C THR A 301 3.46 -28.41 -6.29
N PHE A 302 2.49 -28.27 -7.21
CA PHE A 302 1.84 -29.39 -7.87
C PHE A 302 2.81 -30.22 -8.72
N PHE A 303 3.56 -29.59 -9.63
CA PHE A 303 4.43 -30.36 -10.54
C PHE A 303 5.71 -30.87 -9.89
N THR A 304 6.14 -30.28 -8.78
CA THR A 304 7.30 -30.77 -8.02
C THR A 304 6.92 -31.80 -6.95
N ASN A 305 5.63 -32.16 -6.86
CA ASN A 305 5.08 -33.02 -5.80
C ASN A 305 5.43 -32.50 -4.39
N GLY A 306 5.36 -31.18 -4.19
CA GLY A 306 5.64 -30.52 -2.90
C GLY A 306 7.13 -30.45 -2.52
N ARG A 307 8.05 -30.81 -3.42
CA ARG A 307 9.50 -30.79 -3.14
C ARG A 307 10.19 -29.44 -3.41
N SER A 308 9.42 -28.40 -3.70
CA SER A 308 9.95 -27.06 -3.98
C SER A 308 9.59 -26.05 -2.91
N VAL A 309 10.42 -25.02 -2.80
CA VAL A 309 10.21 -23.89 -1.89
C VAL A 309 10.36 -22.60 -2.69
N CYS A 310 9.41 -21.67 -2.53
CA CYS A 310 9.44 -20.38 -3.21
C CYS A 310 9.42 -19.24 -2.19
N LEU A 311 10.55 -18.55 -2.05
CA LEU A 311 10.71 -17.37 -1.22
C LEU A 311 10.48 -16.12 -2.07
N THR A 312 9.82 -15.11 -1.50
CA THR A 312 9.50 -13.87 -2.20
C THR A 312 9.72 -12.67 -1.30
N GLU A 313 10.29 -11.61 -1.86
CA GLU A 313 10.50 -10.34 -1.18
C GLU A 313 10.08 -9.20 -2.10
N LEU A 314 9.53 -8.11 -1.54
CA LEU A 314 9.17 -6.93 -2.34
C LEU A 314 10.45 -6.33 -2.92
N LYS A 315 10.51 -6.23 -4.25
CA LYS A 315 11.61 -5.58 -4.95
C LYS A 315 11.32 -4.11 -5.25
N GLY A 316 10.09 -3.81 -5.64
CA GLY A 316 9.67 -2.46 -6.01
C GLY A 316 8.41 -2.48 -6.86
N TYR A 317 8.21 -1.41 -7.62
CA TYR A 317 7.06 -1.24 -8.50
C TYR A 317 7.54 -1.06 -9.93
N HIS A 318 6.82 -1.66 -10.88
CA HIS A 318 7.06 -1.49 -12.31
C HIS A 318 5.78 -1.12 -13.02
N VAL A 319 5.91 -0.54 -14.21
CA VAL A 319 4.77 -0.20 -15.05
C VAL A 319 4.01 -1.47 -15.43
N THR A 320 2.70 -1.47 -15.18
CA THR A 320 1.82 -2.59 -15.48
C THR A 320 1.82 -2.87 -16.98
N THR A 321 1.84 -4.15 -17.32
CA THR A 321 1.67 -4.61 -18.71
C THR A 321 0.21 -5.03 -18.93
N GLY A 322 -0.43 -4.50 -19.97
CA GLY A 322 -1.82 -4.83 -20.34
C GLY A 322 -2.83 -3.71 -20.07
N GLU A 323 -4.11 -4.08 -19.97
CA GLU A 323 -5.19 -3.13 -19.71
C GLU A 323 -5.16 -2.59 -18.28
N PRO A 324 -5.45 -1.30 -18.08
CA PRO A 324 -5.37 -0.70 -16.75
C PRO A 324 -6.51 -1.19 -15.85
N VAL A 325 -6.15 -1.80 -14.72
CA VAL A 325 -7.11 -2.18 -13.68
C VAL A 325 -7.65 -0.91 -13.01
N CYS A 326 -8.95 -0.69 -13.10
CA CYS A 326 -9.61 0.48 -12.52
C CYS A 326 -10.32 0.11 -11.22
N GLN A 327 -10.13 0.90 -10.18
CA GLN A 327 -10.93 0.86 -8.96
C GLN A 327 -11.98 1.98 -8.99
N PRO A 328 -13.23 1.73 -8.56
CA PRO A 328 -14.19 2.80 -8.37
C PRO A 328 -13.65 3.80 -7.33
N ARG A 329 -13.70 5.09 -7.66
CA ARG A 329 -13.33 6.14 -6.71
C ARG A 329 -14.26 6.15 -5.51
N ARG A 330 -13.73 6.59 -4.37
CA ARG A 330 -14.48 6.69 -3.12
C ARG A 330 -15.44 7.87 -3.25
N PRO A 331 -16.76 7.66 -3.02
CA PRO A 331 -17.70 8.75 -3.13
C PRO A 331 -17.41 9.83 -2.08
N ASN A 332 -17.37 11.08 -2.54
CA ASN A 332 -17.30 12.27 -1.71
C ASN A 332 -18.32 13.29 -2.22
N SER A 333 -19.49 13.33 -1.57
CA SER A 333 -20.62 14.17 -1.97
C SER A 333 -20.28 15.65 -2.15
N ARG A 334 -19.30 16.18 -1.40
CA ARG A 334 -18.87 17.59 -1.47
C ARG A 334 -18.04 17.88 -2.71
N ILE A 335 -17.22 16.92 -3.15
CA ILE A 335 -16.27 17.10 -4.25
C ILE A 335 -16.84 16.56 -5.56
N ASP A 336 -17.61 15.48 -5.53
CA ASP A 336 -18.08 14.76 -6.71
C ASP A 336 -19.04 15.57 -7.57
N LYS A 337 -19.91 16.38 -6.95
CA LYS A 337 -20.77 17.30 -7.68
C LYS A 337 -19.94 18.28 -8.51
N VAL A 338 -18.86 18.79 -7.94
CA VAL A 338 -17.98 19.76 -8.61
C VAL A 338 -17.15 19.06 -9.69
N ARG A 339 -16.57 17.89 -9.38
CA ARG A 339 -15.86 17.05 -10.38
C ARG A 339 -16.72 16.75 -11.60
N TYR A 340 -17.98 16.37 -11.38
CA TYR A 340 -18.93 16.10 -12.46
C TYR A 340 -19.13 17.32 -13.38
N MET A 341 -19.15 18.53 -12.81
CA MET A 341 -19.24 19.76 -13.61
C MET A 341 -17.99 19.98 -14.46
N PHE A 342 -16.79 19.71 -13.94
CA PHE A 342 -15.55 19.80 -14.72
C PHE A 342 -15.46 18.72 -15.81
N ASN A 343 -15.93 17.50 -15.54
CA ASN A 343 -15.89 16.39 -16.51
C ASN A 343 -16.85 16.56 -17.68
N LYS A 344 -17.88 17.42 -17.57
CA LYS A 344 -18.79 17.71 -18.68
C LYS A 344 -18.20 18.66 -19.73
N ILE A 345 -17.17 19.41 -19.35
CA ILE A 345 -16.61 20.50 -20.17
C ILE A 345 -15.38 20.02 -20.95
N THR A 346 -14.66 19.05 -20.40
CA THR A 346 -13.58 18.27 -21.06
C THR A 346 -14.17 17.12 -21.86
#